data_AF-A0A815T732-F1
#
_entry.id   AF-A0A815T732-F1
#
_cell.length_a   1.000
_cell.length_b   1.000
_cell.length_c   1.000
_cell.angle_alpha   90.00
_cell.angle_beta   90.00
_cell.angle_gamma   90.00
#
_symmetry.space_group_name_H-M   'P 1'
#
loop_
_entity.id
_entity.type
_entity.pdbx_description
1 polymer ?
#
loop_
_entity_poly.entity_id
_entity_poly.type
_entity_poly.pdbx_seq_one_letter_code
_entity_poly.pdbx_strand_id
1 'polypeptide(L)'
;MELLQLNTLQLSDVAYFCNRYPNIDVSYEILNNDNLISNSTVNIKVKLERVNERSESVIASLFPQKREEGWWLVIGDSTTNTLLSIKRLTIQERNEIVLDFMAPTGGKHDYILYLMSDCYMGCDHEYKFSINIQNPINMT
;
A
#
# COMPACT_ATOMS: atom_id res chain seq x y z
N MET A 1 -27.19 -26.27 3.79
CA MET A 1 -27.18 -25.00 4.51
C MET A 1 -26.74 -23.95 3.51
N GLU A 2 -27.67 -23.26 2.86
CA GLU A 2 -27.34 -22.09 2.05
C GLU A 2 -26.99 -20.96 3.01
N LEU A 3 -25.69 -20.60 3.08
CA LEU A 3 -25.16 -19.66 4.05
C LEU A 3 -25.80 -18.26 3.94
N LEU A 4 -26.17 -17.86 2.71
CA LEU A 4 -26.58 -16.49 2.39
C LEU A 4 -28.10 -16.31 2.20
N GLN A 5 -28.85 -17.40 1.94
CA GLN A 5 -30.31 -17.36 1.70
C GLN A 5 -30.75 -16.30 0.65
N LEU A 6 -29.94 -16.11 -0.40
CA LEU A 6 -30.17 -15.12 -1.46
C LEU A 6 -30.79 -15.78 -2.70
N ASN A 7 -31.61 -15.03 -3.43
CA ASN A 7 -32.10 -15.46 -4.75
C ASN A 7 -31.02 -15.32 -5.84
N THR A 8 -31.26 -15.91 -7.01
CA THR A 8 -30.30 -15.91 -8.13
C THR A 8 -29.86 -14.52 -8.58
N LEU A 9 -30.77 -13.53 -8.57
CA LEU A 9 -30.45 -12.15 -8.96
C LEU A 9 -29.53 -11.50 -7.92
N GLN A 10 -29.84 -11.66 -6.64
CA GLN A 10 -29.02 -11.15 -5.55
C GLN A 10 -27.63 -11.80 -5.51
N LEU A 11 -27.54 -13.11 -5.79
CA LEU A 11 -26.25 -13.81 -5.91
C LEU A 11 -25.43 -13.26 -7.08
N SER A 12 -26.09 -12.93 -8.20
CA SER A 12 -25.44 -12.30 -9.35
C SER A 12 -24.88 -10.91 -9.00
N ASP A 13 -25.63 -10.10 -8.24
CA ASP A 13 -25.18 -8.78 -7.80
C ASP A 13 -23.98 -8.87 -6.84
N VAL A 14 -23.99 -9.85 -5.93
CA VAL A 14 -22.86 -10.13 -5.04
C VAL A 14 -21.64 -10.56 -5.85
N ALA A 15 -21.78 -11.48 -6.81
CA ALA A 15 -20.68 -11.92 -7.67
C ALA A 15 -20.12 -10.75 -8.49
N TYR A 16 -20.98 -9.88 -9.02
CA TYR A 16 -20.58 -8.68 -9.74
C TYR A 16 -19.74 -7.72 -8.88
N PHE A 17 -20.05 -7.63 -7.57
CA PHE A 17 -19.25 -6.91 -6.60
C PHE A 17 -17.92 -7.61 -6.27
N CYS A 18 -17.95 -8.90 -5.95
CA CYS A 18 -16.75 -9.66 -5.59
C CYS A 18 -15.70 -9.65 -6.71
N ASN A 19 -16.11 -9.73 -7.98
CA ASN A 19 -15.19 -9.68 -9.11
C ASN A 19 -14.47 -8.32 -9.24
N ARG A 20 -15.07 -7.25 -8.68
CA ARG A 20 -14.54 -5.87 -8.69
C ARG A 20 -13.86 -5.45 -7.41
N TYR A 21 -14.06 -6.19 -6.32
CA TYR A 21 -13.38 -5.94 -5.08
C TYR A 21 -11.86 -6.06 -5.31
N PRO A 22 -11.04 -5.11 -4.82
CA PRO A 22 -9.63 -5.11 -5.14
C PRO A 22 -8.91 -6.37 -4.65
N ASN A 23 -8.13 -6.97 -5.54
CA ASN A 23 -7.17 -8.01 -5.19
C ASN A 23 -5.80 -7.61 -5.74
N ILE A 24 -4.94 -7.09 -4.85
CA ILE A 24 -3.66 -6.48 -5.21
C ILE A 24 -2.54 -7.23 -4.48
N ASP A 25 -1.63 -7.81 -5.24
CA ASP A 25 -0.38 -8.32 -4.72
C ASP A 25 0.61 -7.17 -4.54
N VAL A 26 1.23 -7.13 -3.36
CA VAL A 26 2.20 -6.09 -2.97
C VAL A 26 3.53 -6.75 -2.67
N SER A 27 4.60 -6.24 -3.29
CA SER A 27 5.97 -6.56 -2.91
C SER A 27 6.79 -5.28 -2.79
N TYR A 28 7.84 -5.30 -1.96
CA TYR A 28 8.68 -4.13 -1.77
C TYR A 28 10.15 -4.53 -1.58
N GLU A 29 11.03 -3.57 -1.87
CA GLU A 29 12.48 -3.69 -1.78
C GLU A 29 13.06 -2.37 -1.25
N ILE A 30 13.89 -2.46 -0.22
CA ILE A 30 14.68 -1.32 0.27
C ILE A 30 15.93 -1.20 -0.61
N LEU A 31 16.04 -0.10 -1.35
CA LEU A 31 17.16 0.11 -2.25
C LEU A 31 18.43 0.42 -1.43
N ASN A 32 19.53 -0.23 -1.78
CA ASN A 32 20.83 -0.10 -1.09
C ASN A 32 20.76 -0.39 0.42
N ASN A 33 19.97 -1.39 0.83
CA ASN A 33 19.73 -1.72 2.24
C ASN A 33 21.01 -1.89 3.10
N ASP A 34 22.10 -2.37 2.51
CA ASP A 34 23.35 -2.58 3.23
C ASP A 34 24.15 -1.29 3.49
N ASN A 35 23.84 -0.20 2.78
CA ASN A 35 24.60 1.06 2.77
C ASN A 35 23.70 2.27 3.03
N LEU A 36 22.80 2.16 4.00
CA LEU A 36 21.96 3.27 4.44
C LEU A 36 22.73 4.14 5.44
N ILE A 37 22.90 5.42 5.12
CA ILE A 37 23.68 6.37 5.93
C ILE A 37 22.73 7.38 6.57
N SER A 38 22.99 7.78 7.81
CA SER A 38 22.21 8.82 8.49
C SER A 38 22.15 10.11 7.66
N ASN A 39 21.00 10.80 7.68
CA ASN A 39 20.70 12.00 6.89
C ASN A 39 20.75 11.83 5.36
N SER A 40 20.85 10.60 4.85
CA SER A 40 20.67 10.30 3.42
C SER A 40 19.22 9.90 3.11
N THR A 41 18.88 9.83 1.83
CA THR A 41 17.55 9.40 1.40
C THR A 41 17.45 7.88 1.37
N VAL A 42 16.52 7.33 2.15
CA VAL A 42 16.11 5.92 2.05
C VAL A 42 15.07 5.82 0.95
N ASN A 43 15.25 4.89 0.01
CA ASN A 43 14.31 4.64 -1.07
C ASN A 43 13.72 3.25 -0.94
N ILE A 44 12.40 3.16 -0.97
CA ILE A 44 11.65 1.90 -0.96
C ILE A 44 10.91 1.78 -2.27
N LYS A 45 11.31 0.79 -3.06
CA LYS A 45 10.63 0.41 -4.29
C LYS A 45 9.49 -0.53 -3.95
N VAL A 46 8.28 -0.18 -4.34
CA VAL A 46 7.07 -0.98 -4.16
C VAL A 46 6.52 -1.36 -5.53
N LYS A 47 6.25 -2.66 -5.70
CA LYS A 47 5.60 -3.22 -6.88
C LYS A 47 4.20 -3.66 -6.49
N LEU A 48 3.23 -3.22 -7.28
CA LEU A 48 1.81 -3.51 -7.12
C LEU A 48 1.35 -4.25 -8.36
N GLU A 49 0.72 -5.40 -8.19
CA GLU A 49 0.17 -6.21 -9.26
C GLU A 49 -1.30 -6.52 -8.98
N ARG A 50 -2.19 -6.13 -9.89
CA ARG A 50 -3.60 -6.45 -9.77
C ARG A 50 -3.85 -7.86 -10.27
N VAL A 51 -4.45 -8.68 -9.40
CA VAL A 51 -4.74 -10.09 -9.69
C VAL A 51 -6.07 -10.27 -10.42
N ASN A 52 -7.06 -9.40 -10.16
CA ASN A 52 -8.36 -9.43 -10.82
C ASN A 52 -8.46 -8.47 -12.03
N GLU A 53 -9.45 -8.68 -12.89
CA GLU A 53 -9.69 -7.80 -14.02
C GLU A 53 -9.97 -6.36 -13.56
N ARG A 54 -9.26 -5.39 -14.15
CA ARG A 54 -9.47 -3.98 -13.86
C ARG A 54 -10.88 -3.58 -14.31
N SER A 55 -11.60 -2.90 -13.42
CA SER A 55 -12.88 -2.28 -13.76
C SER A 55 -12.78 -0.76 -13.93
N GLU A 56 -13.72 -0.21 -14.67
CA GLU A 56 -13.77 1.23 -14.99
C GLU A 56 -14.29 2.11 -13.84
N SER A 57 -14.86 1.54 -12.79
CA SER A 57 -15.30 2.32 -11.62
C SER A 57 -15.58 1.47 -10.40
N VAL A 58 -15.57 2.15 -9.26
CA VAL A 58 -15.92 1.61 -7.95
C VAL A 58 -17.42 1.37 -7.86
N ILE A 59 -17.81 0.22 -7.31
CA ILE A 59 -19.21 -0.02 -6.94
C ILE A 59 -19.46 0.61 -5.56
N ALA A 60 -20.16 1.73 -5.55
CA ALA A 60 -20.60 2.40 -4.33
C ALA A 60 -22.04 2.91 -4.52
N SER A 61 -23.03 2.01 -4.42
CA SER A 61 -24.45 2.31 -4.72
C SER A 61 -25.07 3.42 -3.87
N LEU A 62 -24.53 3.66 -2.68
CA LEU A 62 -24.97 4.71 -1.77
C LEU A 62 -24.20 6.04 -1.94
N PHE A 63 -23.20 6.08 -2.83
CA PHE A 63 -22.44 7.29 -3.11
C PHE A 63 -22.96 7.95 -4.40
N PRO A 64 -23.26 9.26 -4.40
CA PRO A 64 -24.03 9.90 -5.47
C PRO A 64 -23.28 10.07 -6.80
N GLN A 65 -21.95 9.96 -6.80
CA GLN A 65 -21.12 10.21 -7.99
C GLN A 65 -20.32 8.97 -8.39
N LYS A 66 -20.05 8.81 -9.69
CA LYS A 66 -19.11 7.79 -10.16
C LYS A 66 -17.71 8.09 -9.59
N ARG A 67 -17.03 7.06 -9.10
CA ARG A 67 -15.66 7.18 -8.57
C ARG A 67 -14.72 6.21 -9.27
N GLU A 68 -13.50 6.69 -9.48
CA GLU A 68 -12.33 5.87 -9.81
C GLU A 68 -11.69 5.36 -8.52
N GLU A 69 -11.04 4.21 -8.62
CA GLU A 69 -10.31 3.60 -7.51
C GLU A 69 -9.06 4.42 -7.17
N GLY A 70 -8.96 4.90 -5.94
CA GLY A 70 -7.81 5.62 -5.42
C GLY A 70 -7.12 4.88 -4.28
N TRP A 71 -5.79 4.98 -4.24
CA TRP A 71 -4.96 4.35 -3.22
C TRP A 71 -3.97 5.33 -2.63
N TRP A 72 -3.57 5.03 -1.40
CA TRP A 72 -2.47 5.67 -0.70
C TRP A 72 -1.40 4.63 -0.40
N LEU A 73 -0.18 4.92 -0.79
CA LEU A 73 1.01 4.19 -0.34
C LEU A 73 1.71 5.05 0.70
N VAL A 74 1.90 4.52 1.91
CA VAL A 74 2.40 5.27 3.06
C VAL A 74 3.51 4.51 3.76
N ILE A 75 4.58 5.21 4.15
CA ILE A 75 5.57 4.71 5.11
C ILE A 75 5.36 5.46 6.42
N GLY A 76 5.21 4.73 7.52
CA GLY A 76 5.07 5.30 8.85
C GLY A 76 5.89 4.58 9.90
N ASP A 77 6.14 5.28 11.01
CA ASP A 77 6.62 4.73 12.27
C ASP A 77 5.46 4.71 13.26
N SER A 78 4.95 3.51 13.55
CA SER A 78 3.82 3.33 14.48
C SER A 78 4.19 3.62 15.93
N THR A 79 5.46 3.58 16.29
CA THR A 79 5.93 3.81 17.66
C THR A 79 5.87 5.30 17.99
N THR A 80 6.31 6.15 17.06
CA THR A 80 6.29 7.60 17.21
C THR A 80 5.04 8.26 16.63
N ASN A 81 4.15 7.47 15.99
CA ASN A 81 2.99 7.95 15.26
C ASN A 81 3.36 9.00 14.18
N THR A 82 4.44 8.74 13.45
CA THR A 82 4.98 9.64 12.43
C THR A 82 4.73 9.10 11.03
N LEU A 83 4.21 9.94 10.14
CA LEU A 83 4.13 9.66 8.71
C LEU A 83 5.42 10.15 8.03
N LEU A 84 6.14 9.24 7.39
CA LEU A 84 7.45 9.52 6.78
C LEU A 84 7.36 9.82 5.29
N SER A 85 6.49 9.09 4.57
CA SER A 85 6.29 9.25 3.14
C SER A 85 4.87 8.88 2.75
N ILE A 86 4.29 9.58 1.78
CA ILE A 86 2.93 9.33 1.31
C ILE A 86 2.82 9.65 -0.19
N LYS A 87 2.17 8.76 -0.93
CA LYS A 87 1.86 8.98 -2.34
C LYS A 87 0.47 8.48 -2.68
N ARG A 88 -0.32 9.31 -3.36
CA ARG A 88 -1.61 8.91 -3.95
C ARG A 88 -1.39 8.32 -5.32
N LEU A 89 -2.10 7.24 -5.65
CA LEU A 89 -2.01 6.59 -6.94
C LEU A 89 -3.31 5.89 -7.36
N THR A 90 -3.42 5.63 -8.65
CA THR A 90 -4.39 4.69 -9.23
C THR A 90 -3.62 3.47 -9.68
N ILE A 91 -4.02 2.28 -9.22
CA ILE A 91 -3.35 1.01 -9.54
C ILE A 91 -3.89 0.48 -10.86
N GLN A 92 -2.99 0.33 -11.83
CA GLN A 92 -3.19 -0.29 -13.13
C GLN A 92 -3.09 -1.83 -12.99
N GLU A 93 -2.73 -2.54 -14.06
CA GLU A 93 -2.39 -3.97 -13.96
C GLU A 93 -1.08 -4.17 -13.17
N ARG A 94 -0.06 -3.37 -13.49
CA ARG A 94 1.23 -3.35 -12.80
C ARG A 94 1.68 -1.93 -12.56
N ASN A 95 2.19 -1.64 -11.37
CA ASN A 95 2.85 -0.38 -11.06
C ASN A 95 4.14 -0.63 -10.28
N GLU A 96 5.16 0.16 -10.57
CA GLU A 96 6.37 0.27 -9.75
C GLU A 96 6.47 1.72 -9.26
N ILE A 97 6.51 1.89 -7.94
CA ILE A 97 6.54 3.18 -7.28
C ILE A 97 7.72 3.20 -6.31
N VAL A 98 8.49 4.29 -6.32
CA VAL A 98 9.47 4.55 -5.26
C VAL A 98 8.87 5.56 -4.30
N LEU A 99 8.88 5.20 -3.01
CA LEU A 99 8.71 6.12 -1.90
C LEU A 99 10.07 6.39 -1.28
N ASP A 100 10.24 7.60 -0.74
CA ASP A 100 11.46 8.00 -0.09
C ASP A 100 11.20 8.79 1.19
N PHE A 101 12.17 8.72 2.11
CA PHE A 101 12.20 9.51 3.34
C PHE A 101 13.65 9.72 3.79
N MET A 102 13.86 10.67 4.70
CA MET A 102 15.18 10.96 5.25
C MET A 102 15.55 9.95 6.34
N ALA A 103 16.73 9.33 6.21
CA ALA A 103 17.26 8.40 7.19
C ALA A 103 17.47 9.11 8.55
N PRO A 104 17.01 8.51 9.66
CA PRO A 104 17.25 9.04 11.01
C PRO A 104 18.73 8.88 11.43
N THR A 105 19.00 9.02 12.73
CA THR A 105 20.31 8.70 13.32
C THR A 105 20.66 7.22 13.17
N GLY A 106 21.95 6.88 13.30
CA GLY A 106 22.40 5.50 13.17
C GLY A 106 21.76 4.56 14.19
N GLY A 107 21.48 3.33 13.76
CA GLY A 107 20.81 2.30 14.55
C GLY A 107 19.76 1.52 13.75
N LYS A 108 19.12 0.57 14.43
CA LYS A 108 18.00 -0.20 13.87
C LYS A 108 16.70 0.59 14.05
N HIS A 109 15.93 0.72 12.98
CA HIS A 109 14.62 1.37 12.97
C HIS A 109 13.58 0.46 12.34
N ASP A 110 12.39 0.41 12.95
CA ASP A 110 11.26 -0.40 12.49
C ASP A 110 10.17 0.51 11.93
N TYR A 111 9.64 0.16 10.77
CA TYR A 111 8.65 0.93 10.03
C TYR A 111 7.55 0.04 9.47
N ILE A 112 6.49 0.67 8.98
CA ILE A 112 5.36 0.00 8.36
C ILE A 112 5.09 0.65 7.00
N LEU A 113 5.02 -0.18 5.97
CA LEU A 113 4.49 0.17 4.66
C LEU A 113 3.00 -0.16 4.62
N TYR A 114 2.18 0.84 4.34
CA TYR A 114 0.74 0.71 4.18
C TYR A 114 0.35 0.90 2.72
N LEU A 115 -0.56 0.06 2.25
CA LEU A 115 -1.36 0.32 1.05
C LEU A 115 -2.82 0.45 1.49
N MET A 116 -3.41 1.63 1.33
CA MET A 116 -4.77 1.93 1.81
C MET A 116 -5.69 2.36 0.67
N SER A 117 -6.89 1.80 0.63
CA SER A 117 -7.92 2.20 -0.34
C SER A 117 -8.69 3.42 0.14
N ASP A 118 -9.06 4.32 -0.78
CA ASP A 118 -9.99 5.43 -0.49
C ASP A 118 -11.45 5.12 -0.88
N CYS A 119 -11.72 3.86 -1.27
CA CYS A 119 -12.99 3.42 -1.86
C CYS A 119 -13.57 2.14 -1.25
N TYR A 120 -12.74 1.15 -0.91
CA TYR A 120 -13.19 -0.14 -0.40
C TYR A 120 -12.61 -0.40 1.00
N MET A 121 -13.42 -0.98 1.88
CA MET A 121 -12.98 -1.41 3.21
C MET A 121 -12.43 -2.83 3.17
N GLY A 122 -11.45 -3.13 4.02
CA GLY A 122 -10.92 -4.48 4.23
C GLY A 122 -9.88 -4.95 3.22
N CYS A 123 -9.43 -4.06 2.32
CA CYS A 123 -8.40 -4.35 1.31
C CYS A 123 -7.09 -3.59 1.56
N ASP A 124 -6.96 -3.01 2.76
CA ASP A 124 -5.74 -2.35 3.19
C ASP A 124 -4.69 -3.41 3.55
N HIS A 125 -3.43 -3.13 3.23
CA HIS A 125 -2.30 -4.01 3.54
C HIS A 125 -1.28 -3.31 4.42
N GLU A 126 -0.68 -4.06 5.34
CA GLU A 126 0.37 -3.59 6.24
C GLU A 126 1.58 -4.51 6.19
N TYR A 127 2.76 -3.94 5.95
CA TYR A 127 4.02 -4.68 5.90
C TYR A 127 5.04 -4.04 6.84
N LYS A 128 5.36 -4.73 7.93
CA LYS A 128 6.41 -4.32 8.86
C LYS A 128 7.78 -4.64 8.26
N PHE A 129 8.71 -3.69 8.34
CA PHE A 129 10.09 -3.86 7.92
C PHE A 129 11.05 -3.14 8.85
N SER A 130 12.30 -3.59 8.86
CA SER A 130 13.38 -2.97 9.64
C SER A 130 14.50 -2.53 8.70
N ILE A 131 15.11 -1.39 9.01
CA ILE A 131 16.34 -0.94 8.36
C ILE A 131 17.42 -0.69 9.40
N ASN A 132 18.69 -0.84 9.01
CA ASN A 132 19.82 -0.52 9.85
C ASN A 132 20.58 0.66 9.24
N ILE A 133 20.61 1.79 9.95
CA ILE A 133 21.26 3.01 9.50
C ILE A 133 22.67 3.08 10.07
N GLN A 134 23.65 3.32 9.21
CA GLN A 134 25.05 3.56 9.58
C GLN A 134 25.23 5.02 10.02
N ASN A 135 26.02 5.22 11.08
CA ASN A 135 26.48 6.56 11.43
C ASN A 135 27.48 7.07 10.37
N PRO A 136 27.51 8.38 10.09
CA PRO A 136 28.54 8.94 9.22
C PRO A 136 29.91 8.59 9.79
N ILE A 137 30.82 8.07 8.96
CA ILE A 137 32.21 7.87 9.37
C ILE A 137 32.80 9.26 9.60
N ASN A 138 33.01 9.63 10.86
CA ASN A 138 33.79 10.83 11.18
C ASN A 138 35.22 10.61 10.69
N MET A 139 35.57 11.20 9.54
CA MET A 139 36.96 11.38 9.16
C MET A 139 37.58 12.33 10.18
N THR A 140 38.32 11.77 11.13
CA THR A 140 39.24 12.49 12.01
C THR A 140 40.59 12.60 11.34
#